data_AF-A0A3A0UQ10-F1
#
_entry.id   AF-A0A3A0UQ10-F1
#
_cell.length_a   1.000
_cell.length_b   1.000
_cell.length_c   1.000
_cell.angle_alpha   90.00
_cell.angle_beta   90.00
_cell.angle_gamma   90.00
#
_symmetry.space_group_name_H-M   'P 1'
#
loop_
_entity.id
_entity.type
_entity.pdbx_description
1 polymer ?
#
loop_
_entity_poly.entity_id
_entity_poly.type
_entity_poly.pdbx_seq_one_letter_code
_entity_poly.pdbx_strand_id
1 'polypeptide(L)' 'MIKPKQLKRGDTVAIVSLSSGLAGETDMLWRTYQGINRLKYVFGLNVKVMPNALKGRTYISQHP' A
#
# COMPACT_ATOMS: atom_id res chain seq x y z
N MET A 1 0.35 -3.34 25.90
CA MET A 1 0.41 -2.95 24.47
C MET A 1 0.81 -1.48 24.39
N ILE A 2 1.80 -1.12 23.59
CA ILE A 2 2.24 0.27 23.43
C ILE A 2 1.31 0.97 22.42
N LYS A 3 0.72 2.10 22.80
CA LYS A 3 -0.16 2.87 21.89
C LYS A 3 0.69 3.67 20.89
N PRO A 4 0.45 3.56 19.57
CA PRO A 4 1.19 4.31 18.57
C PRO A 4 0.78 5.80 18.57
N LYS A 5 1.66 6.64 18.02
CA LYS A 5 1.35 8.05 17.78
C LYS A 5 0.28 8.20 16.69
N GLN A 6 -0.54 9.23 16.79
CA GLN A 6 -1.53 9.58 15.77
C GLN A 6 -0.84 10.07 14.50
N LEU A 7 -1.38 9.68 13.33
CA LEU A 7 -0.95 10.17 12.03
C LEU A 7 -1.30 11.66 11.84
N LYS A 8 -0.41 12.37 11.16
CA LYS A 8 -0.54 13.79 10.79
C LYS A 8 -0.29 13.97 9.28
N ARG A 9 -0.76 15.09 8.74
CA ARG A 9 -0.40 15.51 7.37
C ARG A 9 1.12 15.60 7.26
N GLY A 10 1.67 15.10 6.15
CA GLY A 10 3.12 15.00 5.91
C GLY A 10 3.75 13.68 6.37
N ASP A 11 3.08 12.88 7.21
CA ASP A 11 3.59 11.57 7.61
C ASP A 11 3.64 10.60 6.42
N THR A 12 4.53 9.61 6.51
CA THR A 12 4.69 8.57 5.48
C THR A 12 4.00 7.29 5.88
N VAL A 13 3.17 6.75 4.98
CA VAL A 13 2.57 5.41 5.11
C VAL A 13 3.20 4.44 4.11
N ALA A 14 3.46 3.22 4.57
CA ALA A 14 3.95 2.13 3.74
C ALA A 14 2.79 1.28 3.21
N ILE A 15 2.81 0.94 1.93
CA ILE A 15 1.92 -0.07 1.34
C ILE A 15 2.68 -1.39 1.23
N VAL A 16 2.10 -2.45 1.79
CA VAL A 16 2.63 -3.82 1.82
C VAL A 16 1.56 -4.82 1.42
N SER A 17 1.97 -5.95 0.86
CA SER A 17 1.09 -7.08 0.51
C SER A 17 1.54 -8.33 1.25
N LEU A 18 0.94 -8.58 2.41
CA LEU A 18 1.27 -9.72 3.30
C LEU A 18 0.30 -10.91 3.15
N SER A 19 -0.53 -10.88 2.12
CA SER A 19 -1.58 -11.88 1.89
C SER A 19 -1.76 -12.10 0.39
N SER A 20 -2.88 -11.69 -0.21
CA SER A 20 -3.21 -12.12 -1.58
C SER A 20 -2.30 -11.57 -2.68
N GLY A 21 -1.63 -10.43 -2.51
CA GLY A 21 -0.91 -9.77 -3.62
C GLY A 21 -1.80 -9.14 -4.69
N LEU A 22 -3.12 -9.12 -4.48
CA LEU A 22 -4.13 -8.59 -5.42
C LEU A 22 -3.86 -7.14 -5.86
N ALA A 23 -3.25 -6.32 -4.99
CA ALA A 23 -2.98 -4.92 -5.30
C ALA A 23 -2.05 -4.73 -6.51
N GLY A 24 -1.24 -5.73 -6.86
CA GLY A 24 -0.33 -5.72 -8.01
C GLY A 24 -0.88 -6.32 -9.30
N GLU A 25 -2.11 -6.85 -9.29
CA GLU A 25 -2.72 -7.44 -10.50
C GLU A 25 -3.08 -6.36 -11.53
N THR A 26 -2.85 -6.62 -12.82
CA THR A 26 -3.05 -5.64 -13.89
C THR A 26 -4.48 -5.09 -13.94
N ASP A 27 -5.48 -5.95 -13.70
CA ASP A 27 -6.90 -5.59 -13.65
C ASP A 27 -7.30 -4.83 -12.36
N MET A 28 -6.40 -4.75 -11.37
CA MET A 28 -6.63 -4.13 -10.07
C MET A 28 -5.73 -2.90 -9.82
N LEU A 29 -4.68 -2.68 -10.61
CA LEU A 29 -3.75 -1.56 -10.45
C LEU A 29 -4.47 -0.20 -10.39
N TRP A 30 -5.52 -0.01 -11.20
CA TRP A 30 -6.33 1.22 -11.18
C TRP A 30 -6.90 1.50 -9.77
N ARG A 31 -7.37 0.47 -9.06
CA ARG A 31 -7.94 0.59 -7.71
C ARG A 31 -6.84 0.89 -6.70
N THR A 32 -5.67 0.26 -6.85
CA THR A 32 -4.49 0.53 -6.03
C THR A 32 -4.07 2.00 -6.15
N TYR A 33 -3.92 2.51 -7.37
CA TYR A 33 -3.54 3.90 -7.59
C TYR A 33 -4.62 4.89 -7.15
N GLN A 34 -5.90 4.56 -7.31
CA GLN A 34 -7.00 5.36 -6.75
C GLN A 34 -6.87 5.47 -5.21
N GLY A 35 -6.57 4.36 -4.52
CA GLY A 35 -6.32 4.36 -3.07
C GLY A 35 -5.12 5.21 -2.67
N ILE A 36 -3.99 5.06 -3.37
CA ILE A 36 -2.77 5.87 -3.17
C ILE A 36 -3.08 7.36 -3.36
N ASN A 37 -3.85 7.73 -4.39
CA ASN A 37 -4.22 9.11 -4.63
C ASN A 37 -5.08 9.69 -3.49
N ARG A 38 -6.00 8.91 -2.92
CA ARG A 38 -6.77 9.37 -1.74
C ARG A 38 -5.88 9.60 -0.53
N LEU A 39 -4.93 8.70 -0.25
CA LEU A 39 -3.94 8.88 0.83
C LEU A 39 -3.14 10.17 0.65
N LYS A 40 -2.69 10.45 -0.58
CA LYS A 40 -1.93 11.66 -0.90
C LYS A 40 -2.78 12.92 -0.81
N TYR A 41 -3.89 12.99 -1.53
CA TYR A 41 -4.60 14.25 -1.76
C TYR A 41 -5.69 14.56 -0.74
N VAL A 42 -6.37 13.55 -0.18
CA VAL A 42 -7.41 13.77 0.84
C VAL A 42 -6.77 13.87 2.23
N PHE A 43 -5.88 12.94 2.54
CA PHE A 43 -5.27 12.84 3.87
C PHE A 43 -3.93 13.58 4.00
N GLY A 44 -3.33 14.01 2.88
CA GLY A 44 -2.05 14.74 2.90
C GLY A 44 -0.88 13.87 3.34
N LEU A 45 -0.91 12.57 3.05
CA LEU A 45 0.13 11.61 3.45
C LEU A 45 1.11 11.35 2.32
N ASN A 46 2.38 11.16 2.68
CA ASN A 46 3.37 10.59 1.78
C ASN A 46 3.13 9.07 1.69
N VAL A 47 3.25 8.50 0.49
CA VAL A 47 3.00 7.06 0.27
C VAL A 47 4.26 6.41 -0.27
N LYS A 48 4.75 5.39 0.43
CA LYS A 48 5.86 4.54 -0.01
C LYS A 48 5.36 3.13 -0.30
N VAL A 49 5.37 2.74 -1.57
CA VAL A 49 5.09 1.36 -1.97
C VAL A 49 6.35 0.52 -1.74
N MET A 50 6.26 -0.56 -0.95
CA MET A 50 7.41 -1.43 -0.70
C MET A 50 7.77 -2.26 -1.94
N PRO A 51 9.04 -2.68 -2.13
CA PRO A 51 9.53 -3.25 -3.40
C PRO A 51 8.73 -4.42 -3.97
N ASN A 52 8.12 -5.24 -3.10
CA ASN A 52 7.37 -6.43 -3.52
C ASN A 52 5.85 -6.23 -3.50
N ALA A 53 5.35 -5.12 -2.95
CA ALA A 53 3.94 -4.95 -2.63
C ALA A 53 3.01 -5.06 -3.85
N LEU A 54 3.50 -4.75 -5.06
CA LEU A 54 2.72 -4.75 -6.29
C LEU A 54 3.20 -5.79 -7.32
N LYS A 55 3.87 -6.87 -6.88
CA LYS A 55 4.35 -7.93 -7.79
C LYS A 55 3.29 -8.98 -8.15
N GLY A 56 2.04 -8.81 -7.71
CA GLY A 56 0.91 -9.69 -8.04
C GLY A 56 0.81 -10.92 -7.14
N ARG A 57 -0.29 -11.67 -7.29
CA ARG A 57 -0.68 -12.82 -6.46
C ARG A 57 0.34 -13.95 -6.56
N THR A 58 0.74 -14.31 -7.77
CA THR A 58 1.69 -15.42 -8.01
C THR A 58 3.01 -15.16 -7.31
N TYR A 59 3.58 -13.96 -7.48
CA TYR A 59 4.85 -13.62 -6.85
C TYR A 59 4.75 -13.64 -5.33
N ILE A 60 3.73 -12.98 -4.75
CA ILE A 60 3.57 -12.90 -3.30
C ILE A 60 3.33 -14.28 -2.69
N SER A 61 2.51 -15.12 -3.32
CA SER A 61 2.26 -16.49 -2.82
C SER A 61 3.51 -17.36 -2.84
N GLN A 62 4.44 -17.13 -3.78
CA GLN A 62 5.70 -17.86 -3.89
C GLN A 62 6.80 -17.28 -2.99
N HIS A 63 6.64 -16.05 -2.52
CA HIS A 63 7.61 -15.33 -1.70
C HIS A 63 6.90 -14.68 -0.49
N PRO A 64 6.39 -15.48 0.46
CA PRO A 64 5.66 -15.00 1.63
C PRO A 64 6.53 -14.14 2.56
#